data_AF-A0A9W9GJD8-F1
#
_entry.id   AF-A0A9W9GJD8-F1
#
_cell.length_a   1.000
_cell.length_b   1.000
_cell.length_c   1.000
_cell.angle_alpha   90.00
_cell.angle_beta   90.00
_cell.angle_gamma   90.00
#
_symmetry.space_group_name_H-M   'P 1'
#
loop_
_entity.id
_entity.type
_entity.pdbx_description
1 polymer ?
#
loop_
_entity_poly.entity_id
_entity_poly.type
_entity_poly.pdbx_seq_one_letter_code
_entity_poly.pdbx_strand_id
1 'polypeptide(L)'
;MQTRLPATFHPLVDSFLRTRVILRQPRLPRYFSSRQSNNPTMEKSEAPTDAHRRPKKLIFAPGDIAPASNEPIPEPPAAPITQTTLEAIRTTTSTPTSTTENEVLSHAARAHQFGANPPLTISQIHNTNPLHQFNTWFHDPRLPASSAPETCTLATASLPSGRVSARAVYLKELDERGWVVYSNWGSREGKGGQVFGLGKENELSAMPEPGVTTELELGTGNKWAALTFNWAIIERQVRVEGLLEPLSREESEMYWRTRERGSRIGGWASWQSRVLWEAEPEQLVENQRRKSVAALQGDSGEVSVPVDIDRTDDEDGRALLEARVKEMEDKFAGVEDVPLPPFWGGVRLVPESVEFWQGRRSRLHDRFRYVRVGEDGEGGPKWKLQRLPRTDIITGQSAAMSTPSSPPKPQSSTSPWIILAITSGAFAALNGVFAKLTTDNHTTAFAQSLAHLFGLESSPVIEMIVRGACLGLNVLCNVIMWALFTRALTAGPSTTKVSITNTASNFLATALLGMIVFSEAVGGLWWVGAGMMGAGCILVGMREGA
;
A
#
# COMPACT_ATOMS: atom_id res chain seq x y z
N MET A 1 73.51 12.27 -19.94
CA MET A 1 72.99 10.89 -20.08
C MET A 1 71.54 11.01 -20.57
N GLN A 2 71.27 10.84 -21.87
CA GLN A 2 70.99 9.57 -22.57
C GLN A 2 69.71 8.86 -22.11
N THR A 3 68.67 8.93 -22.98
CA THR A 3 67.69 7.87 -23.34
C THR A 3 66.79 7.24 -22.24
N ARG A 4 65.50 6.92 -22.45
CA ARG A 4 64.64 6.85 -23.67
C ARG A 4 63.13 6.85 -23.29
N LEU A 5 62.29 7.38 -24.18
CA LEU A 5 60.82 7.17 -24.31
C LEU A 5 60.49 5.80 -24.97
N PRO A 6 59.23 5.40 -25.28
CA PRO A 6 57.89 6.01 -25.10
C PRO A 6 57.00 5.15 -24.14
N ALA A 7 55.66 5.05 -24.12
CA ALA A 7 54.50 5.48 -24.95
C ALA A 7 53.19 5.43 -24.09
N THR A 8 51.98 5.89 -24.47
CA THR A 8 51.46 6.67 -25.63
C THR A 8 50.22 7.48 -25.19
N PHE A 9 50.29 8.80 -25.40
CA PHE A 9 49.32 9.70 -26.05
C PHE A 9 47.83 9.83 -25.63
N HIS A 10 47.49 11.10 -25.41
CA HIS A 10 46.19 11.80 -25.22
C HIS A 10 46.01 12.72 -26.48
N PRO A 11 45.18 13.80 -26.52
CA PRO A 11 43.73 14.03 -26.31
C PRO A 11 42.99 14.45 -27.63
N LEU A 12 41.81 15.10 -27.46
CA LEU A 12 41.02 15.99 -28.37
C LEU A 12 39.72 15.35 -28.90
N VAL A 13 38.51 15.85 -28.63
CA VAL A 13 37.90 17.22 -28.69
C VAL A 13 37.71 17.73 -30.13
N ASP A 14 36.44 17.85 -30.51
CA ASP A 14 35.82 18.49 -31.68
C ASP A 14 36.31 18.15 -33.11
N SER A 15 35.48 17.42 -33.87
CA SER A 15 34.50 18.04 -34.80
C SER A 15 33.90 17.01 -35.79
N PHE A 16 32.91 17.46 -36.58
CA PHE A 16 32.25 16.81 -37.74
C PHE A 16 31.16 15.74 -37.53
N LEU A 17 29.94 16.25 -37.35
CA LEU A 17 28.86 16.23 -38.36
C LEU A 17 28.58 14.95 -39.18
N ARG A 18 27.28 14.61 -39.21
CA ARG A 18 26.53 13.83 -40.23
C ARG A 18 26.73 12.31 -40.26
N THR A 19 25.78 11.59 -39.63
CA THR A 19 25.22 10.38 -40.24
C THR A 19 23.70 10.46 -40.21
N ARG A 20 23.06 10.55 -41.38
CA ARG A 20 21.60 10.44 -41.53
C ARG A 20 21.20 8.98 -41.35
N VAL A 21 20.39 8.65 -40.34
CA VAL A 21 19.65 7.38 -40.33
C VAL A 21 18.30 7.61 -41.00
N ILE A 22 18.13 6.99 -42.17
CA ILE A 22 16.87 7.03 -42.93
C ILE A 22 15.96 5.93 -42.38
N LEU A 23 14.96 6.31 -41.58
CA LEU A 23 13.84 5.42 -41.26
C LEU A 23 12.63 5.77 -42.13
N ARG A 24 12.14 4.78 -42.87
CA ARG A 24 11.03 4.91 -43.82
C ARG A 24 9.72 5.12 -43.08
N GLN A 25 8.98 6.17 -43.43
CA GLN A 25 7.57 6.28 -43.07
C GLN A 25 6.74 5.21 -43.82
N PRO A 26 5.87 4.44 -43.16
CA PRO A 26 4.81 3.71 -43.84
C PRO A 26 3.72 4.69 -44.32
N ARG A 27 3.26 4.54 -45.57
CA ARG A 27 2.23 5.39 -46.16
C ARG A 27 0.86 5.03 -45.62
N LEU A 28 0.15 6.00 -45.03
CA LEU A 28 -1.30 5.90 -44.83
C LEU A 28 -2.03 6.13 -46.17
N PRO A 29 -3.09 5.38 -46.48
CA PRO A 29 -3.87 5.56 -47.71
C PRO A 29 -4.73 6.83 -47.64
N ARG A 30 -4.82 7.54 -48.77
CA ARG A 30 -5.67 8.73 -48.92
C ARG A 30 -7.14 8.31 -48.96
N TYR A 31 -7.95 8.81 -48.03
CA TYR A 31 -9.40 8.79 -48.21
C TYR A 31 -9.82 9.88 -49.19
N PHE A 32 -10.50 9.48 -50.26
CA PHE A 32 -11.14 10.39 -51.21
C PHE A 32 -12.44 10.92 -50.61
N SER A 33 -12.69 12.22 -50.80
CA SER A 33 -13.98 12.85 -50.53
C SER A 33 -14.90 12.70 -51.75
N SER A 34 -16.08 12.12 -51.56
CA SER A 34 -17.22 12.32 -52.45
C SER A 34 -18.52 12.46 -51.65
N ARG A 35 -19.20 13.59 -51.84
CA ARG A 35 -20.63 13.73 -51.51
C ARG A 35 -21.43 13.11 -52.65
N GLN A 36 -22.42 12.27 -52.34
CA GLN A 36 -23.77 12.44 -52.91
C GLN A 36 -24.80 11.56 -52.18
N SER A 37 -26.06 11.98 -52.25
CA SER A 37 -27.22 11.28 -51.70
C SER A 37 -27.58 10.05 -52.53
N ASN A 38 -28.17 9.04 -51.90
CA ASN A 38 -29.54 8.57 -52.21
C ASN A 38 -29.95 7.40 -51.30
N ASN A 39 -31.20 7.44 -50.81
CA ASN A 39 -31.97 6.25 -50.42
C ASN A 39 -32.38 5.51 -51.72
N PRO A 40 -32.70 4.19 -51.73
CA PRO A 40 -33.71 3.63 -50.82
C PRO A 40 -33.62 2.12 -50.44
N THR A 41 -34.65 1.70 -49.68
CA THR A 41 -35.25 0.35 -49.58
C THR A 41 -34.66 -0.68 -48.60
N MET A 42 -35.57 -1.36 -47.90
CA MET A 42 -35.29 -2.43 -46.96
C MET A 42 -34.96 -3.75 -47.67
N GLU A 43 -34.00 -4.49 -47.12
CA GLU A 43 -34.02 -5.95 -47.16
C GLU A 43 -33.75 -6.49 -45.75
N LYS A 44 -34.52 -7.49 -45.31
CA LYS A 44 -34.33 -8.14 -44.01
C LYS A 44 -33.15 -9.10 -44.12
N SER A 45 -32.10 -8.86 -43.34
CA SER A 45 -30.99 -9.81 -43.13
C SER A 45 -30.86 -10.11 -41.64
N GLU A 46 -30.45 -11.34 -41.33
CA GLU A 46 -30.51 -11.93 -40.00
C GLU A 46 -29.48 -11.30 -39.04
N ALA A 47 -29.84 -11.19 -37.75
CA ALA A 47 -28.98 -10.56 -36.76
C ALA A 47 -27.79 -11.48 -36.41
N PRO A 48 -26.53 -11.01 -36.52
CA PRO A 48 -25.39 -11.75 -36.00
C PRO A 48 -25.39 -11.75 -34.47
N THR A 49 -24.85 -12.82 -33.88
CA THR A 49 -24.84 -13.07 -32.44
C THR A 49 -24.09 -12.00 -31.64
N ASP A 50 -24.71 -11.54 -30.56
CA ASP A 50 -24.26 -10.39 -29.77
C ASP A 50 -23.08 -10.73 -28.83
N ALA A 51 -21.86 -10.72 -29.38
CA ALA A 51 -20.61 -10.85 -28.62
C ALA A 51 -19.94 -9.49 -28.31
N HIS A 52 -20.55 -8.37 -28.71
CA HIS A 52 -19.95 -7.02 -28.67
C HIS A 52 -20.86 -5.95 -28.06
N ARG A 53 -21.81 -6.35 -27.21
CA ARG A 53 -22.55 -5.42 -26.37
C ARG A 53 -21.60 -4.72 -25.40
N ARG A 54 -21.24 -3.47 -25.72
CA ARG A 54 -20.48 -2.61 -24.81
C ARG A 54 -21.29 -2.43 -23.50
N PRO A 55 -20.67 -2.55 -22.32
CA PRO A 55 -21.38 -2.33 -21.05
C PRO A 55 -21.89 -0.89 -21.01
N LYS A 56 -23.08 -0.69 -20.45
CA LYS A 56 -23.64 0.66 -20.27
C LYS A 56 -22.78 1.41 -19.25
N LYS A 57 -22.08 2.44 -19.72
CA LYS A 57 -21.28 3.33 -18.88
C LYS A 57 -22.12 4.52 -18.40
N LEU A 58 -22.11 4.75 -17.09
CA LEU A 58 -22.45 6.05 -16.52
C LEU A 58 -21.14 6.85 -16.48
N ILE A 59 -20.96 7.73 -17.46
CA ILE A 59 -19.83 8.66 -17.52
C ILE A 59 -20.21 9.89 -16.70
N PHE A 60 -19.36 10.29 -15.77
CA PHE A 60 -19.53 11.54 -15.00
C PHE A 60 -18.67 12.62 -15.65
N ALA A 61 -19.28 13.46 -16.49
CA ALA A 61 -18.58 14.50 -17.22
C ALA A 61 -18.38 15.77 -16.35
N PRO A 62 -17.26 16.50 -16.49
CA PRO A 62 -17.13 17.85 -15.98
C PRO A 62 -18.10 18.78 -16.76
N GLY A 63 -19.35 18.88 -16.28
CA GLY A 63 -20.43 19.58 -16.98
C GLY A 63 -21.84 19.08 -16.68
N ASP A 64 -22.01 17.89 -16.08
CA ASP A 64 -23.33 17.37 -15.66
C ASP A 64 -23.94 18.13 -14.45
N ILE A 65 -23.29 19.21 -14.04
CA ILE A 65 -23.67 20.12 -12.97
C ILE A 65 -24.00 21.45 -13.64
N ALA A 66 -25.27 21.84 -13.64
CA ALA A 66 -25.66 23.17 -14.10
C ALA A 66 -24.92 24.25 -13.27
N PRO A 67 -24.40 25.32 -13.90
CA PRO A 67 -23.71 26.37 -13.16
C PRO A 67 -24.65 26.97 -12.12
N ALA A 68 -24.14 27.15 -10.89
CA ALA A 68 -24.88 27.84 -9.85
C ALA A 68 -25.27 29.25 -10.35
N SER A 69 -26.51 29.67 -10.06
CA SER A 69 -26.97 31.02 -10.37
C SER A 69 -26.08 32.06 -9.70
N ASN A 70 -25.70 33.10 -10.46
CA ASN A 70 -24.94 34.27 -9.98
C ASN A 70 -25.74 35.16 -9.01
N GLU A 71 -26.35 34.58 -7.98
CA GLU A 71 -26.88 35.35 -6.86
C GLU A 71 -25.74 35.67 -5.87
N PRO A 72 -25.59 36.94 -5.44
CA PRO A 72 -24.59 37.29 -4.44
C PRO A 72 -24.84 36.56 -3.12
N ILE A 73 -23.82 35.84 -2.64
CA ILE A 73 -23.82 35.29 -1.28
C ILE A 73 -23.84 36.47 -0.30
N PRO A 74 -24.80 36.56 0.64
CA PRO A 74 -24.79 37.62 1.64
C PRO A 74 -23.53 37.55 2.50
N GLU A 75 -22.78 38.65 2.62
CA GLU A 75 -21.65 38.72 3.53
C GLU A 75 -22.12 38.46 4.98
N PRO A 76 -21.46 37.56 5.73
CA PRO A 76 -21.76 37.41 7.14
C PRO A 76 -21.37 38.70 7.88
N PRO A 77 -22.18 39.19 8.84
CA PRO A 77 -21.90 40.44 9.54
C PRO A 77 -20.56 40.35 10.28
N ALA A 78 -19.68 41.32 10.02
CA ALA A 78 -18.35 41.38 10.61
C ALA A 78 -18.43 41.53 12.14
N ALA A 79 -18.21 40.43 12.85
CA ALA A 79 -18.02 40.46 14.30
C ALA A 79 -16.65 41.12 14.62
N PRO A 80 -16.59 42.12 15.52
CA PRO A 80 -15.34 42.78 15.85
C PRO A 80 -14.39 41.80 16.57
N ILE A 81 -13.24 41.54 15.96
CA ILE A 81 -12.18 40.71 16.54
C ILE A 81 -11.52 41.52 17.68
N THR A 82 -11.89 41.23 18.92
CA THR A 82 -11.24 41.81 20.10
C THR A 82 -9.78 41.37 20.21
N GLN A 83 -8.92 42.25 20.73
CA GLN A 83 -7.45 42.03 20.79
C GLN A 83 -7.04 40.73 21.52
N THR A 84 -7.85 40.24 22.45
CA THR A 84 -7.71 38.94 23.13
C THR A 84 -7.56 37.76 22.17
N THR A 85 -8.17 37.80 20.99
CA THR A 85 -8.08 36.69 20.01
C THR A 85 -6.71 36.63 19.33
N LEU A 86 -6.00 37.76 19.22
CA LEU A 86 -4.68 37.86 18.59
C LEU A 86 -3.54 37.46 19.54
N GLU A 87 -3.70 37.66 20.85
CA GLU A 87 -2.72 37.17 21.83
C GLU A 87 -2.77 35.64 21.97
N ALA A 88 -3.96 35.03 21.99
CA ALA A 88 -4.12 33.58 22.09
C ALA A 88 -3.40 32.80 20.96
N ILE A 89 -3.38 33.35 19.74
CA ILE A 89 -2.70 32.75 18.58
C ILE A 89 -1.17 32.83 18.70
N ARG A 90 -0.62 33.77 19.48
CA ARG A 90 0.84 33.97 19.63
C ARG A 90 1.47 33.05 20.68
N THR A 91 0.69 32.36 21.50
CA THR A 91 1.16 31.52 22.63
C THR A 91 1.14 30.00 22.39
N THR A 92 0.90 29.54 21.16
CA THR A 92 0.69 28.10 20.85
C THR A 92 1.97 27.25 20.73
N THR A 93 2.98 27.55 21.55
CA THR A 93 4.07 26.60 21.89
C THR A 93 4.04 26.29 23.39
N SER A 94 2.83 26.15 23.94
CA SER A 94 2.58 25.66 25.29
C SER A 94 1.86 24.32 25.20
N THR A 95 2.35 23.32 25.95
CA THR A 95 1.67 22.03 26.11
C THR A 95 0.26 22.29 26.66
N PRO A 96 -0.81 21.69 26.10
CA PRO A 96 -2.16 21.93 26.59
C PRO A 96 -2.23 21.58 28.09
N THR A 97 -2.79 22.50 28.88
CA THR A 97 -3.06 22.24 30.30
C THR A 97 -4.36 21.45 30.42
N SER A 98 -4.50 20.69 31.52
CA SER A 98 -5.67 19.82 31.75
C SER A 98 -7.01 20.58 31.73
N THR A 99 -7.00 21.89 32.00
CA THR A 99 -8.18 22.77 31.85
C THR A 99 -8.58 22.97 30.38
N THR A 100 -7.60 23.22 29.49
CA THR A 100 -7.83 23.37 28.05
C THR A 100 -8.24 22.04 27.41
N GLU A 101 -7.67 20.92 27.87
CA GLU A 101 -8.14 19.59 27.46
C GLU A 101 -9.61 19.37 27.84
N ASN A 102 -10.03 19.71 29.06
CA ASN A 102 -11.42 19.53 29.49
C ASN A 102 -12.42 20.38 28.68
N GLU A 103 -12.11 21.63 28.32
CA GLU A 103 -12.97 22.43 27.43
C GLU A 103 -13.03 21.87 25.99
N VAL A 104 -11.90 21.39 25.46
CA VAL A 104 -11.85 20.77 24.11
C VAL A 104 -12.54 19.40 24.07
N LEU A 105 -12.53 18.66 25.18
CA LEU A 105 -13.22 17.36 25.33
C LEU A 105 -14.72 17.52 25.57
N SER A 106 -15.17 18.58 26.27
CA SER A 106 -16.58 18.78 26.63
C SER A 106 -17.45 19.45 25.56
N HIS A 107 -16.88 19.80 24.39
CA HIS A 107 -17.62 20.53 23.37
C HIS A 107 -18.71 19.67 22.70
N ALA A 108 -19.95 19.85 23.14
CA ALA A 108 -21.13 19.03 22.78
C ALA A 108 -21.40 18.90 21.27
N ALA A 109 -20.90 19.85 20.46
CA ALA A 109 -20.94 19.78 19.00
C ALA A 109 -20.28 18.52 18.41
N ARG A 110 -19.26 17.94 19.06
CA ARG A 110 -18.65 16.65 18.64
C ARG A 110 -19.47 15.44 19.10
N ALA A 111 -20.20 15.56 20.22
CA ALA A 111 -21.05 14.49 20.74
C ALA A 111 -22.32 14.29 19.89
N HIS A 112 -22.90 15.38 19.38
CA HIS A 112 -24.10 15.39 18.53
C HIS A 112 -23.86 15.10 17.03
N GLN A 113 -22.88 14.25 16.72
CA GLN A 113 -22.71 13.71 15.38
C GLN A 113 -23.83 12.70 15.04
N PHE A 114 -24.31 12.72 13.80
CA PHE A 114 -25.22 11.72 13.20
C PHE A 114 -26.73 11.88 13.44
N GLY A 115 -27.27 13.04 13.08
CA GLY A 115 -28.69 13.39 13.26
C GLY A 115 -29.54 13.52 12.00
N ALA A 116 -29.00 13.34 10.79
CA ALA A 116 -29.63 13.70 9.51
C ALA A 116 -30.48 12.58 8.87
N ASN A 117 -30.30 11.31 9.25
CA ASN A 117 -30.95 10.18 8.60
C ASN A 117 -31.85 9.34 9.53
N PRO A 118 -32.97 8.76 9.03
CA PRO A 118 -33.73 7.72 9.72
C PRO A 118 -32.95 6.38 9.80
N PRO A 119 -33.46 5.34 10.49
CA PRO A 119 -32.89 3.99 10.40
C PRO A 119 -32.93 3.47 8.95
N LEU A 120 -31.85 2.85 8.50
CA LEU A 120 -31.73 2.25 7.18
C LEU A 120 -32.21 0.78 7.23
N THR A 121 -33.33 0.46 6.58
CA THR A 121 -33.89 -0.90 6.59
C THR A 121 -33.44 -1.72 5.37
N ILE A 122 -33.53 -3.05 5.45
CA ILE A 122 -33.21 -3.93 4.30
C ILE A 122 -34.09 -3.62 3.07
N SER A 123 -35.34 -3.19 3.28
CA SER A 123 -36.26 -2.77 2.21
C SER A 123 -35.85 -1.47 1.49
N GLN A 124 -34.92 -0.69 2.06
CA GLN A 124 -34.35 0.52 1.45
C GLN A 124 -33.02 0.23 0.75
N ILE A 125 -32.57 -1.02 0.75
CA ILE A 125 -31.32 -1.49 0.15
C ILE A 125 -31.65 -2.29 -1.12
N HIS A 126 -30.92 -2.07 -2.20
CA HIS A 126 -31.14 -2.74 -3.48
C HIS A 126 -30.74 -4.23 -3.39
N ASN A 127 -31.72 -5.11 -3.19
CA ASN A 127 -31.53 -6.51 -2.77
C ASN A 127 -30.46 -7.33 -3.53
N THR A 128 -30.22 -7.05 -4.82
CA THR A 128 -29.40 -7.90 -5.71
C THR A 128 -28.14 -7.25 -6.29
N ASN A 129 -27.96 -5.93 -6.17
CA ASN A 129 -26.91 -5.22 -6.93
C ASN A 129 -26.36 -4.01 -6.14
N PRO A 130 -25.10 -4.03 -5.69
CA PRO A 130 -24.49 -2.91 -4.98
C PRO A 130 -24.18 -1.70 -5.87
N LEU A 131 -23.98 -1.88 -7.19
CA LEU A 131 -23.72 -0.75 -8.10
C LEU A 131 -24.97 0.13 -8.23
N HIS A 132 -26.16 -0.48 -8.31
CA HIS A 132 -27.43 0.25 -8.27
C HIS A 132 -27.62 0.98 -6.93
N GLN A 133 -27.27 0.34 -5.81
CA GLN A 133 -27.35 0.97 -4.49
C GLN A 133 -26.40 2.18 -4.37
N PHE A 134 -25.17 2.04 -4.88
CA PHE A 134 -24.22 3.14 -4.96
C PHE A 134 -24.74 4.27 -5.84
N ASN A 135 -25.21 3.96 -7.05
CA ASN A 135 -25.74 4.96 -7.97
C ASN A 135 -26.91 5.75 -7.35
N THR A 136 -27.77 5.08 -6.58
CA THR A 136 -28.90 5.71 -5.86
C THR A 136 -28.42 6.65 -4.76
N TRP A 137 -27.37 6.29 -4.01
CA TRP A 137 -26.81 7.18 -2.98
C TRP A 137 -25.95 8.30 -3.55
N PHE A 138 -25.27 8.06 -4.68
CA PHE A 138 -24.45 9.05 -5.39
C PHE A 138 -25.29 10.22 -5.93
N HIS A 139 -26.52 9.92 -6.38
CA HIS A 139 -27.51 10.90 -6.84
C HIS A 139 -28.49 11.32 -5.73
N ASP A 140 -28.16 11.16 -4.44
CA ASP A 140 -29.01 11.66 -3.35
C ASP A 140 -29.04 13.20 -3.43
N PRO A 141 -30.23 13.85 -3.57
CA PRO A 141 -30.33 15.29 -3.83
C PRO A 141 -29.82 16.16 -2.66
N ARG A 142 -29.48 15.56 -1.52
CA ARG A 142 -28.83 16.23 -0.39
C ARG A 142 -27.30 16.30 -0.53
N LEU A 143 -26.73 15.73 -1.60
CA LEU A 143 -25.32 15.91 -2.00
C LEU A 143 -25.21 17.10 -2.97
N PRO A 144 -24.80 18.29 -2.51
CA PRO A 144 -24.55 19.39 -3.42
C PRO A 144 -23.32 19.10 -4.28
N ALA A 145 -23.35 19.47 -5.55
CA ALA A 145 -22.21 19.29 -6.45
C ALA A 145 -20.91 19.96 -5.92
N SER A 146 -21.04 21.06 -5.17
CA SER A 146 -19.92 21.74 -4.51
C SER A 146 -19.20 20.90 -3.45
N SER A 147 -19.76 19.77 -3.00
CA SER A 147 -19.05 18.83 -2.13
C SER A 147 -18.19 17.80 -2.87
N ALA A 148 -18.12 17.85 -4.21
CA ALA A 148 -17.39 16.91 -5.06
C ALA A 148 -17.64 15.43 -4.66
N PRO A 149 -18.89 14.94 -4.75
CA PRO A 149 -19.28 13.61 -4.24
C PRO A 149 -18.54 12.44 -4.90
N GLU A 150 -17.93 12.63 -6.07
CA GLU A 150 -17.05 11.66 -6.75
C GLU A 150 -15.67 11.50 -6.07
N THR A 151 -15.32 12.37 -5.12
CA THR A 151 -14.08 12.30 -4.36
C THR A 151 -14.04 11.07 -3.47
N CYS A 152 -13.02 10.23 -3.65
CA CYS A 152 -12.81 9.04 -2.86
C CYS A 152 -11.34 8.80 -2.52
N THR A 153 -11.08 8.09 -1.43
CA THR A 153 -9.72 7.68 -1.04
C THR A 153 -9.40 6.32 -1.66
N LEU A 154 -8.35 6.26 -2.48
CA LEU A 154 -7.79 5.04 -3.04
C LEU A 154 -6.67 4.49 -2.14
N ALA A 155 -6.94 3.39 -1.46
CA ALA A 155 -5.96 2.61 -0.72
C ALA A 155 -5.43 1.43 -1.56
N THR A 156 -4.11 1.20 -1.49
CA THR A 156 -3.39 0.08 -2.12
C THR A 156 -2.22 -0.31 -1.22
N ALA A 157 -1.67 -1.52 -1.37
CA ALA A 157 -0.54 -1.98 -0.56
C ALA A 157 0.60 -2.54 -1.42
N SER A 158 1.84 -2.12 -1.14
CA SER A 158 3.05 -2.65 -1.79
C SER A 158 3.35 -4.06 -1.30
N LEU A 159 3.58 -5.00 -2.22
CA LEU A 159 4.18 -6.31 -1.92
C LEU A 159 5.70 -6.27 -2.21
N PRO A 160 6.52 -7.07 -1.49
CA PRO A 160 6.15 -8.01 -0.42
C PRO A 160 5.91 -7.34 0.95
N SER A 161 6.22 -6.05 1.11
CA SER A 161 6.23 -5.37 2.42
C SER A 161 4.89 -5.29 3.15
N GLY A 162 3.77 -5.39 2.44
CA GLY A 162 2.43 -5.11 2.95
C GLY A 162 2.16 -3.63 3.22
N ARG A 163 3.10 -2.71 2.91
CA ARG A 163 2.98 -1.29 3.25
C ARG A 163 1.82 -0.65 2.50
N VAL A 164 0.80 -0.23 3.24
CA VAL A 164 -0.37 0.48 2.71
C VAL A 164 -0.02 1.93 2.38
N SER A 165 -0.58 2.45 1.29
CA SER A 165 -0.63 3.88 0.99
C SER A 165 -2.06 4.30 0.62
N ALA A 166 -2.42 5.55 0.86
CA ALA A 166 -3.72 6.12 0.49
C ALA A 166 -3.55 7.53 -0.12
N ARG A 167 -4.40 7.90 -1.07
CA ARG A 167 -4.52 9.28 -1.60
C ARG A 167 -5.95 9.54 -2.09
N ALA A 168 -6.36 10.80 -2.15
CA ALA A 168 -7.60 11.18 -2.81
C ALA A 168 -7.50 10.96 -4.33
N VAL A 169 -8.57 10.48 -4.93
CA VAL A 169 -8.81 10.39 -6.38
C VAL A 169 -10.28 10.74 -6.65
N TYR A 170 -10.64 10.86 -7.92
CA TYR A 170 -12.01 11.13 -8.34
C TYR A 170 -12.56 9.93 -9.14
N LEU A 171 -13.74 9.44 -8.78
CA LEU A 171 -14.53 8.55 -9.63
C LEU A 171 -14.87 9.28 -10.94
N LYS A 172 -14.81 8.57 -12.08
CA LYS A 172 -15.12 9.17 -13.40
C LYS A 172 -16.07 8.35 -14.26
N GLU A 173 -16.09 7.02 -14.10
CA GLU A 173 -17.15 6.20 -14.66
C GLU A 173 -17.62 5.18 -13.63
N LEU A 174 -18.91 4.84 -13.67
CA LEU A 174 -19.46 3.63 -13.08
C LEU A 174 -19.98 2.79 -14.24
N ASP A 175 -19.41 1.59 -14.43
CA ASP A 175 -19.89 0.64 -15.43
C ASP A 175 -20.45 -0.61 -14.76
N GLU A 176 -21.04 -1.51 -15.55
CA GLU A 176 -21.68 -2.75 -15.10
C GLU A 176 -20.74 -3.69 -14.31
N ARG A 177 -19.41 -3.46 -14.38
CA ARG A 177 -18.36 -4.27 -13.75
C ARG A 177 -17.72 -3.60 -12.53
N GLY A 178 -17.73 -2.26 -12.43
CA GLY A 178 -17.19 -1.56 -11.26
C GLY A 178 -16.95 -0.06 -11.39
N TRP A 179 -16.09 0.45 -10.49
CA TRP A 179 -15.77 1.87 -10.34
C TRP A 179 -14.48 2.24 -11.08
N VAL A 180 -14.52 3.23 -11.96
CA VAL A 180 -13.38 3.62 -12.81
C VAL A 180 -12.73 4.91 -12.32
N VAL A 181 -11.42 4.86 -12.14
CA VAL A 181 -10.56 6.01 -11.77
C VAL A 181 -9.41 6.14 -12.77
N TYR A 182 -9.04 7.37 -13.13
CA TYR A 182 -7.98 7.67 -14.09
C TYR A 182 -6.78 8.33 -13.41
N SER A 183 -5.57 7.88 -13.74
CA SER A 183 -4.32 8.41 -13.18
C SER A 183 -3.14 8.12 -14.10
N ASN A 184 -1.97 8.66 -13.74
CA ASN A 184 -0.70 8.07 -14.12
C ASN A 184 -0.52 6.77 -13.31
N TRP A 185 -0.37 5.64 -14.01
CA TRP A 185 -0.09 4.32 -13.43
C TRP A 185 1.24 3.73 -13.91
N GLY A 186 1.99 4.44 -14.76
CA GLY A 186 3.35 4.08 -15.14
C GLY A 186 4.44 4.51 -14.16
N SER A 187 4.12 5.36 -13.16
CA SER A 187 5.02 5.68 -12.05
C SER A 187 5.23 4.48 -11.14
N ARG A 188 6.51 4.22 -10.86
CA ARG A 188 7.03 3.11 -10.04
C ARG A 188 6.99 3.46 -8.55
N GLU A 189 7.17 4.74 -8.26
CA GLU A 189 7.26 5.38 -6.95
C GLU A 189 5.86 5.57 -6.32
N GLY A 190 4.82 5.56 -7.15
CA GLY A 190 3.43 5.80 -6.77
C GLY A 190 2.54 4.55 -6.75
N LYS A 191 1.26 4.77 -7.09
CA LYS A 191 0.24 3.71 -7.14
C LYS A 191 0.49 2.68 -8.25
N GLY A 192 1.10 3.10 -9.36
CA GLY A 192 1.45 2.23 -10.48
C GLY A 192 2.32 1.05 -10.05
N GLY A 193 3.50 1.33 -9.50
CA GLY A 193 4.41 0.31 -8.99
C GLY A 193 3.81 -0.58 -7.89
N GLN A 194 2.91 -0.04 -7.04
CA GLN A 194 2.21 -0.84 -6.03
C GLN A 194 1.22 -1.85 -6.64
N VAL A 195 0.55 -1.49 -7.75
CA VAL A 195 -0.55 -2.28 -8.34
C VAL A 195 -0.09 -3.18 -9.48
N PHE A 196 0.83 -2.71 -10.31
CA PHE A 196 1.31 -3.40 -11.51
C PHE A 196 2.76 -3.89 -11.41
N GLY A 197 3.49 -3.53 -10.35
CA GLY A 197 4.84 -4.01 -10.08
C GLY A 197 5.95 -3.15 -10.68
N LEU A 198 7.18 -3.66 -10.62
CA LEU A 198 8.39 -2.91 -10.96
C LEU A 198 8.98 -3.39 -12.30
N GLY A 199 8.78 -2.63 -13.39
CA GLY A 199 9.49 -2.80 -14.69
C GLY A 199 10.96 -2.33 -14.67
N LYS A 200 11.44 -1.65 -15.72
CA LYS A 200 12.79 -1.05 -15.78
C LYS A 200 12.94 0.29 -15.03
N GLU A 201 14.13 0.58 -14.52
CA GLU A 201 14.45 1.85 -13.85
C GLU A 201 14.47 3.05 -14.81
N ASN A 202 14.22 4.25 -14.27
CA ASN A 202 14.22 5.55 -14.97
C ASN A 202 13.24 5.75 -16.13
N GLU A 203 12.37 4.78 -16.44
CA GLU A 203 11.32 4.88 -17.46
C GLU A 203 9.90 4.81 -16.86
N LEU A 204 9.00 5.68 -17.33
CA LEU A 204 7.57 5.55 -17.06
C LEU A 204 7.01 4.38 -17.89
N SER A 205 6.55 3.34 -17.20
CA SER A 205 6.04 2.13 -17.86
C SER A 205 4.69 2.38 -18.53
N ALA A 206 4.42 1.71 -19.66
CA ALA A 206 3.10 1.79 -20.28
C ALA A 206 2.01 1.14 -19.41
N MET A 207 0.77 1.58 -19.58
CA MET A 207 -0.41 0.87 -19.06
C MET A 207 -0.39 -0.59 -19.53
N PRO A 208 -0.62 -1.57 -18.63
CA PRO A 208 -0.85 -2.95 -19.06
C PRO A 208 -2.20 -3.05 -19.78
N GLU A 209 -2.27 -3.82 -20.87
CA GLU A 209 -3.53 -4.04 -21.58
C GLU A 209 -4.46 -5.02 -20.83
N PRO A 210 -5.80 -4.89 -20.97
CA PRO A 210 -6.76 -5.80 -20.37
C PRO A 210 -6.53 -7.27 -20.80
N GLY A 211 -6.73 -8.20 -19.87
CA GLY A 211 -6.59 -9.63 -20.14
C GLY A 211 -5.15 -10.15 -20.31
N VAL A 212 -4.15 -9.26 -20.50
CA VAL A 212 -2.75 -9.66 -20.51
C VAL A 212 -2.27 -9.89 -19.08
N THR A 213 -2.32 -11.15 -18.64
CA THR A 213 -1.48 -11.61 -17.54
C THR A 213 -0.05 -11.72 -18.06
N THR A 214 0.74 -10.66 -17.89
CA THR A 214 2.20 -10.82 -17.84
C THR A 214 2.50 -11.88 -16.78
N GLU A 215 3.23 -12.93 -17.19
CA GLU A 215 3.55 -14.04 -16.29
C GLU A 215 4.28 -13.52 -15.05
N LEU A 216 3.96 -14.11 -13.90
CA LEU A 216 4.33 -13.63 -12.58
C LEU A 216 5.82 -13.93 -12.26
N GLU A 217 6.73 -13.30 -12.98
CA GLU A 217 8.14 -13.22 -12.57
C GLU A 217 8.29 -12.32 -11.32
N LEU A 218 9.35 -12.53 -10.54
CA LEU A 218 9.54 -11.91 -9.23
C LEU A 218 9.56 -10.38 -9.29
N GLY A 219 8.50 -9.75 -8.80
CA GLY A 219 8.33 -8.28 -8.75
C GLY A 219 6.87 -7.84 -8.75
N THR A 220 5.98 -8.71 -8.26
CA THR A 220 4.56 -8.74 -8.61
C THR A 220 3.76 -7.63 -7.93
N GLY A 221 3.09 -6.81 -8.76
CA GLY A 221 2.17 -5.79 -8.28
C GLY A 221 0.94 -6.38 -7.58
N ASN A 222 0.42 -5.64 -6.61
CA ASN A 222 -0.76 -6.02 -5.85
C ASN A 222 -2.03 -5.38 -6.42
N LYS A 223 -2.82 -6.15 -7.17
CA LYS A 223 -4.07 -5.67 -7.76
C LYS A 223 -5.18 -5.40 -6.73
N TRP A 224 -5.03 -5.77 -5.45
CA TRP A 224 -6.01 -5.44 -4.42
C TRP A 224 -5.99 -3.96 -4.06
N ALA A 225 -7.17 -3.35 -4.09
CA ALA A 225 -7.38 -1.96 -3.70
C ALA A 225 -8.69 -1.78 -2.94
N ALA A 226 -8.81 -0.62 -2.29
CA ALA A 226 -10.07 -0.16 -1.72
C ALA A 226 -10.35 1.30 -2.11
N LEU A 227 -11.61 1.61 -2.42
CA LEU A 227 -12.13 2.97 -2.57
C LEU A 227 -13.05 3.28 -1.38
N THR A 228 -12.85 4.44 -0.76
CA THR A 228 -13.76 4.94 0.30
C THR A 228 -14.32 6.30 -0.07
N PHE A 229 -15.64 6.40 -0.19
CA PHE A 229 -16.41 7.63 -0.35
C PHE A 229 -16.94 8.05 1.02
N ASN A 230 -16.71 9.30 1.43
CA ASN A 230 -17.18 9.83 2.72
C ASN A 230 -18.02 11.10 2.48
N TRP A 231 -19.34 10.93 2.50
CA TRP A 231 -20.29 12.03 2.32
C TRP A 231 -20.74 12.56 3.67
N ALA A 232 -19.86 13.32 4.32
CA ALA A 232 -20.05 13.83 5.68
C ALA A 232 -21.36 14.61 5.87
N ILE A 233 -21.75 15.42 4.88
CA ILE A 233 -22.98 16.25 4.89
C ILE A 233 -24.24 15.41 5.11
N ILE A 234 -24.32 14.24 4.47
CA ILE A 234 -25.45 13.31 4.58
C ILE A 234 -25.14 12.11 5.48
N GLU A 235 -24.04 12.17 6.23
CA GLU A 235 -23.66 11.16 7.23
C GLU A 235 -23.60 9.74 6.67
N ARG A 236 -23.06 9.58 5.46
CA ARG A 236 -22.91 8.27 4.79
C ARG A 236 -21.48 8.03 4.34
N GLN A 237 -21.13 6.76 4.29
CA GLN A 237 -19.87 6.29 3.74
C GLN A 237 -20.14 5.05 2.88
N VAL A 238 -19.42 4.95 1.75
CA VAL A 238 -19.36 3.70 0.97
C VAL A 238 -17.92 3.23 0.89
N ARG A 239 -17.69 1.95 1.20
CA ARG A 239 -16.41 1.26 0.98
C ARG A 239 -16.59 0.27 -0.15
N VAL A 240 -15.65 0.22 -1.07
CA VAL A 240 -15.58 -0.75 -2.16
C VAL A 240 -14.21 -1.43 -2.09
N GLU A 241 -14.18 -2.75 -2.04
CA GLU A 241 -12.95 -3.55 -1.92
C GLU A 241 -12.92 -4.61 -3.02
N GLY A 242 -11.79 -4.75 -3.71
CA GLY A 242 -11.71 -5.65 -4.86
C GLY A 242 -10.41 -5.53 -5.67
N LEU A 243 -10.46 -6.04 -6.89
CA LEU A 243 -9.31 -6.12 -7.79
C LEU A 243 -9.32 -4.98 -8.82
N LEU A 244 -8.15 -4.41 -9.07
CA LEU A 244 -7.92 -3.43 -10.13
C LEU A 244 -7.61 -4.12 -11.46
N GLU A 245 -8.38 -3.77 -12.47
CA GLU A 245 -8.14 -4.09 -13.88
C GLU A 245 -7.81 -2.82 -14.66
N PRO A 246 -6.82 -2.82 -15.56
CA PRO A 246 -6.65 -1.72 -16.51
C PRO A 246 -7.85 -1.65 -17.47
N LEU A 247 -8.19 -0.43 -17.91
CA LEU A 247 -9.04 -0.21 -19.08
C LEU A 247 -8.20 -0.35 -20.36
N SER A 248 -8.85 -0.61 -21.50
CA SER A 248 -8.13 -0.62 -22.78
C SER A 248 -7.57 0.76 -23.11
N ARG A 249 -6.59 0.81 -24.01
CA ARG A 249 -6.05 2.09 -24.50
C ARG A 249 -7.14 2.96 -25.14
N GLU A 250 -8.06 2.37 -25.89
CA GLU A 250 -9.19 3.06 -26.54
C GLU A 250 -10.18 3.61 -25.51
N GLU A 251 -10.52 2.83 -24.48
CA GLU A 251 -11.37 3.29 -23.38
C GLU A 251 -10.72 4.46 -22.63
N SER A 252 -9.40 4.40 -22.42
CA SER A 252 -8.63 5.47 -21.78
C SER A 252 -8.54 6.73 -22.66
N GLU A 253 -8.44 6.56 -23.97
CA GLU A 253 -8.34 7.66 -24.93
C GLU A 253 -9.68 8.40 -25.11
N MET A 254 -10.82 7.71 -24.99
CA MET A 254 -12.15 8.34 -25.00
C MET A 254 -12.30 9.35 -23.85
N TYR A 255 -12.02 8.94 -22.60
CA TYR A 255 -12.06 9.87 -21.48
C TYR A 255 -10.94 10.93 -21.55
N TRP A 256 -9.73 10.58 -22.00
CA TRP A 256 -8.63 11.53 -22.16
C TRP A 256 -9.01 12.73 -23.05
N ARG A 257 -9.71 12.50 -24.16
CA ARG A 257 -10.19 13.57 -25.06
C ARG A 257 -11.16 14.55 -24.42
N THR A 258 -11.91 14.14 -23.40
CA THR A 258 -12.82 15.04 -22.66
C THR A 258 -12.06 16.04 -21.77
N ARG A 259 -10.78 15.79 -21.49
CA ARG A 259 -9.98 16.64 -20.60
C ARG A 259 -9.55 17.93 -21.29
N GLU A 260 -9.67 19.05 -20.57
CA GLU A 260 -9.16 20.35 -21.00
C GLU A 260 -7.68 20.27 -21.45
N ARG A 261 -7.29 21.13 -22.41
CA ARG A 261 -5.94 21.08 -23.00
C ARG A 261 -4.84 21.22 -21.94
N GLY A 262 -4.97 22.13 -20.98
CA GLY A 262 -4.01 22.28 -19.87
C GLY A 262 -3.90 21.01 -19.02
N SER A 263 -5.02 20.33 -18.77
CA SER A 263 -5.06 19.02 -18.08
C SER A 263 -4.36 17.91 -18.87
N ARG A 264 -4.46 17.91 -20.20
CA ARG A 264 -3.75 16.98 -21.10
C ARG A 264 -2.24 17.26 -21.14
N ILE A 265 -1.83 18.53 -21.24
CA ILE A 265 -0.43 18.97 -21.15
C ILE A 265 0.19 18.59 -19.80
N GLY A 266 -0.46 18.92 -18.67
CA GLY A 266 0.02 18.56 -17.34
C GLY A 266 0.14 17.05 -17.12
N GLY A 267 -0.71 16.25 -17.79
CA GLY A 267 -0.61 14.80 -17.81
C GLY A 267 0.62 14.24 -18.55
N TRP A 268 1.18 14.99 -19.51
CA TRP A 268 2.46 14.66 -20.15
C TRP A 268 3.67 15.17 -19.34
N ALA A 269 3.58 16.38 -18.78
CA ALA A 269 4.68 17.02 -18.05
C ALA A 269 4.96 16.39 -16.67
N SER A 270 3.92 15.88 -16.00
CA SER A 270 4.03 15.37 -14.63
C SER A 270 4.39 13.88 -14.56
N TRP A 271 5.64 13.61 -14.19
CA TRP A 271 6.11 12.29 -13.77
C TRP A 271 5.66 12.03 -12.32
N GLN A 272 4.35 11.84 -12.17
CA GLN A 272 3.65 11.85 -10.89
C GLN A 272 4.29 10.92 -9.85
N SER A 273 4.55 11.42 -8.64
CA SER A 273 5.18 10.70 -7.51
C SER A 273 6.71 10.49 -7.59
N ARG A 274 7.39 10.89 -8.69
CA ARG A 274 8.86 10.97 -8.71
C ARG A 274 9.33 12.16 -7.86
N VAL A 275 10.40 11.96 -7.07
CA VAL A 275 11.07 13.04 -6.33
C VAL A 275 11.62 14.07 -7.31
N LEU A 276 11.42 15.36 -7.00
CA LEU A 276 11.88 16.51 -7.81
C LEU A 276 13.01 17.27 -7.13
N TRP A 277 12.98 17.31 -5.80
CA TRP A 277 13.93 17.93 -4.91
C TRP A 277 13.91 17.16 -3.58
N GLU A 278 15.06 17.11 -2.92
CA GLU A 278 15.27 16.51 -1.61
C GLU A 278 16.33 17.32 -0.85
N ALA A 279 16.26 17.30 0.47
CA ALA A 279 17.24 17.94 1.34
C ALA A 279 17.58 17.01 2.51
N GLU A 280 18.87 16.96 2.83
CA GLU A 280 19.39 16.17 3.94
C GLU A 280 19.02 16.82 5.29
N PRO A 281 18.90 16.04 6.39
CA PRO A 281 18.51 16.55 7.70
C PRO A 281 19.36 17.73 8.19
N GLU A 282 20.66 17.74 7.90
CA GLU A 282 21.59 18.81 8.26
C GLU A 282 21.27 20.12 7.52
N GLN A 283 20.86 20.03 6.24
CA GLN A 283 20.45 21.17 5.43
C GLN A 283 19.13 21.76 5.95
N LEU A 284 18.18 20.92 6.36
CA LEU A 284 16.92 21.38 6.96
C LEU A 284 17.16 22.15 8.27
N VAL A 285 18.08 21.68 9.13
CA VAL A 285 18.46 22.37 10.37
C VAL A 285 19.13 23.71 10.08
N GLU A 286 20.05 23.77 9.12
CA GLU A 286 20.72 25.00 8.72
C GLU A 286 19.74 26.01 8.11
N ASN A 287 18.81 25.59 7.24
CA ASN A 287 17.80 26.47 6.66
C ASN A 287 16.82 26.99 7.73
N GLN A 288 16.45 26.16 8.72
CA GLN A 288 15.67 26.62 9.87
C GLN A 288 16.44 27.64 10.73
N ARG A 289 17.75 27.43 10.94
CA ARG A 289 18.63 28.37 11.65
C ARG A 289 18.71 29.70 10.92
N ARG A 290 18.91 29.69 9.60
CA ARG A 290 18.94 30.90 8.74
C ARG A 290 17.63 31.69 8.84
N LYS A 291 16.48 31.03 8.66
CA LYS A 291 15.14 31.65 8.79
C LYS A 291 14.93 32.26 10.18
N SER A 292 15.39 31.59 11.23
CA SER A 292 15.32 32.10 12.61
C SER A 292 16.20 33.33 12.84
N VAL A 293 17.41 33.35 12.26
CA VAL A 293 18.32 34.51 12.33
C VAL A 293 17.77 35.71 11.55
N ALA A 294 17.25 35.50 10.33
CA ALA A 294 16.65 36.56 9.53
C ALA A 294 15.44 37.20 10.24
N ALA A 295 14.56 36.39 10.83
CA ALA A 295 13.42 36.88 11.60
C ALA A 295 13.83 37.71 12.83
N LEU A 296 14.96 37.38 13.49
CA LEU A 296 15.51 38.16 14.61
C LEU A 296 16.19 39.47 14.17
N GLN A 297 16.60 39.58 12.90
CA GLN A 297 17.21 40.80 12.35
C GLN A 297 16.19 41.86 11.91
N GLY A 298 14.89 41.58 12.04
CA GLY A 298 13.82 42.58 11.91
C GLY A 298 13.46 42.94 10.47
N ASP A 299 13.74 42.07 9.49
CA ASP A 299 13.44 42.30 8.09
C ASP A 299 11.91 42.27 7.83
N SER A 300 11.31 43.45 7.80
CA SER A 300 9.86 43.64 7.81
C SER A 300 9.26 43.69 6.41
N GLY A 301 9.26 42.56 5.71
CA GLY A 301 8.24 42.25 4.70
C GLY A 301 8.42 42.83 3.28
N GLU A 302 9.52 43.51 2.96
CA GLU A 302 9.98 43.64 1.57
C GLU A 302 11.14 42.66 1.35
N VAL A 303 10.93 41.66 0.49
CA VAL A 303 11.94 40.61 0.23
C VAL A 303 13.05 41.15 -0.66
N SER A 304 13.91 42.00 -0.12
CA SER A 304 15.24 42.24 -0.68
C SER A 304 16.17 41.12 -0.23
N VAL A 305 16.14 39.99 -0.96
CA VAL A 305 17.06 38.86 -0.73
C VAL A 305 18.49 39.40 -0.62
N PRO A 306 19.17 39.23 0.54
CA PRO A 306 20.56 39.66 0.69
C PRO A 306 21.42 39.04 -0.40
N VAL A 307 22.35 39.83 -0.97
CA VAL A 307 23.08 39.49 -2.20
C VAL A 307 23.93 38.20 -2.08
N ASP A 308 24.24 37.76 -0.86
CA ASP A 308 24.96 36.51 -0.55
C ASP A 308 24.06 35.32 -0.18
N ILE A 309 22.72 35.41 -0.31
CA ILE A 309 21.87 34.21 -0.24
C ILE A 309 21.99 33.43 -1.56
N ASP A 310 22.75 32.35 -1.50
CA ASP A 310 22.75 31.30 -2.50
C ASP A 310 21.32 30.78 -2.70
N ARG A 311 20.84 30.78 -3.96
CA ARG A 311 19.42 30.62 -4.37
C ARG A 311 18.78 29.27 -4.03
N THR A 312 19.50 28.42 -3.33
CA THR A 312 19.10 27.10 -2.81
C THR A 312 17.80 27.07 -2.00
N ASP A 313 17.34 28.18 -1.41
CA ASP A 313 16.05 28.26 -0.70
C ASP A 313 14.83 28.40 -1.64
N ASP A 314 15.02 28.76 -2.92
CA ASP A 314 13.96 28.90 -3.94
C ASP A 314 13.82 27.67 -4.87
N GLU A 315 14.76 26.72 -4.83
CA GLU A 315 14.86 25.61 -5.81
C GLU A 315 14.14 24.31 -5.37
N ASP A 316 12.92 24.39 -4.86
CA ASP A 316 12.09 23.25 -4.39
C ASP A 316 11.59 22.29 -5.49
N GLY A 317 12.07 22.46 -6.73
CA GLY A 317 11.62 21.73 -7.92
C GLY A 317 10.44 22.37 -8.66
N ARG A 318 9.86 23.49 -8.18
CA ARG A 318 8.77 24.20 -8.87
C ARG A 318 9.17 24.68 -10.27
N ALA A 319 10.34 25.30 -10.41
CA ALA A 319 10.86 25.77 -11.70
C ALA A 319 11.05 24.62 -12.71
N LEU A 320 11.44 23.43 -12.24
CA LEU A 320 11.56 22.22 -13.07
C LEU A 320 10.19 21.74 -13.59
N LEU A 321 9.13 21.84 -12.78
CA LEU A 321 7.77 21.53 -13.24
C LEU A 321 7.29 22.51 -14.30
N GLU A 322 7.53 23.80 -14.11
CA GLU A 322 7.14 24.84 -15.07
C GLU A 322 7.90 24.72 -16.39
N ALA A 323 9.20 24.42 -16.34
CA ALA A 323 10.01 24.12 -17.51
C ALA A 323 9.45 22.91 -18.29
N ARG A 324 9.06 21.82 -17.61
CA ARG A 324 8.45 20.64 -18.24
C ARG A 324 7.05 20.92 -18.82
N VAL A 325 6.24 21.75 -18.15
CA VAL A 325 4.94 22.17 -18.70
C VAL A 325 5.17 22.92 -20.00
N LYS A 326 6.05 23.93 -19.99
CA LYS A 326 6.40 24.71 -21.19
C LYS A 326 6.96 23.84 -22.32
N GLU A 327 7.86 22.90 -22.01
CA GLU A 327 8.38 21.93 -22.98
C GLU A 327 7.24 21.14 -23.67
N MET A 328 6.25 20.69 -22.90
CA MET A 328 5.09 19.99 -23.47
C MET A 328 4.15 20.94 -24.22
N GLU A 329 3.98 22.19 -23.80
CA GLU A 329 3.20 23.19 -24.53
C GLU A 329 3.81 23.50 -25.90
N ASP A 330 5.12 23.72 -25.96
CA ASP A 330 5.90 23.93 -27.19
C ASP A 330 5.84 22.69 -28.10
N LYS A 331 6.05 21.49 -27.52
CA LYS A 331 5.99 20.20 -28.24
C LYS A 331 4.63 19.91 -28.87
N PHE A 332 3.55 20.31 -28.22
CA PHE A 332 2.18 20.15 -28.70
C PHE A 332 1.57 21.46 -29.24
N ALA A 333 2.40 22.45 -29.58
CA ALA A 333 1.95 23.66 -30.25
C ALA A 333 1.33 23.32 -31.62
N GLY A 334 0.15 23.85 -31.90
CA GLY A 334 -0.62 23.52 -33.11
C GLY A 334 -1.25 22.11 -33.13
N VAL A 335 -1.05 21.29 -32.09
CA VAL A 335 -1.73 19.98 -31.96
C VAL A 335 -3.04 20.18 -31.20
N GLU A 336 -4.16 19.98 -31.91
CA GLU A 336 -5.53 20.12 -31.37
C GLU A 336 -5.90 18.95 -30.44
N ASP A 337 -5.72 17.71 -30.89
CA ASP A 337 -5.89 16.52 -30.08
C ASP A 337 -4.54 16.02 -29.53
N VAL A 338 -4.18 16.49 -28.33
CA VAL A 338 -2.99 16.03 -27.60
C VAL A 338 -3.16 14.54 -27.28
N PRO A 339 -2.28 13.65 -27.76
CA PRO A 339 -2.46 12.20 -27.64
C PRO A 339 -2.37 11.72 -26.19
N LEU A 340 -2.97 10.56 -25.91
CA LEU A 340 -2.88 9.88 -24.61
C LEU A 340 -1.43 9.42 -24.33
N PRO A 341 -0.79 9.83 -23.21
CA PRO A 341 0.50 9.29 -22.79
C PRO A 341 0.43 7.80 -22.50
N PRO A 342 1.46 6.99 -22.83
CA PRO A 342 1.43 5.54 -22.66
C PRO A 342 1.30 5.11 -21.20
N PHE A 343 1.75 5.92 -20.24
CA PHE A 343 1.76 5.66 -18.80
C PHE A 343 0.50 6.17 -18.07
N TRP A 344 -0.47 6.74 -18.79
CA TRP A 344 -1.71 7.27 -18.24
C TRP A 344 -2.88 6.43 -18.72
N GLY A 345 -3.85 6.16 -17.83
CA GLY A 345 -5.02 5.38 -18.21
C GLY A 345 -6.04 5.25 -17.10
N GLY A 346 -7.14 4.60 -17.44
CA GLY A 346 -8.16 4.18 -16.50
C GLY A 346 -7.78 2.85 -15.84
N VAL A 347 -8.17 2.69 -14.58
CA VAL A 347 -8.34 1.37 -13.96
C VAL A 347 -9.75 1.26 -13.38
N ARG A 348 -10.29 0.05 -13.44
CA ARG A 348 -11.58 -0.34 -12.88
C ARG A 348 -11.34 -1.14 -11.62
N LEU A 349 -11.95 -0.75 -10.51
CA LEU A 349 -12.06 -1.60 -9.32
C LEU A 349 -13.30 -2.49 -9.48
N VAL A 350 -13.06 -3.76 -9.78
CA VAL A 350 -14.09 -4.81 -9.81
C VAL A 350 -14.33 -5.27 -8.37
N PRO A 351 -15.56 -5.12 -7.84
CA PRO A 351 -15.83 -5.35 -6.42
C PRO A 351 -15.86 -6.83 -6.03
N GLU A 352 -15.24 -7.16 -4.91
CA GLU A 352 -15.46 -8.40 -4.18
C GLU A 352 -16.32 -8.15 -2.92
N SER A 353 -16.24 -6.94 -2.34
CA SER A 353 -17.22 -6.49 -1.34
C SER A 353 -17.54 -4.98 -1.44
N VAL A 354 -18.75 -4.62 -1.01
CA VAL A 354 -19.22 -3.22 -0.96
C VAL A 354 -19.97 -3.00 0.35
N GLU A 355 -19.50 -2.06 1.19
CA GLU A 355 -20.15 -1.68 2.46
C GLU A 355 -20.82 -0.31 2.34
N PHE A 356 -22.12 -0.26 2.66
CA PHE A 356 -22.93 0.94 2.83
C PHE A 356 -23.10 1.22 4.32
N TRP A 357 -22.58 2.35 4.78
CA TRP A 357 -22.61 2.79 6.17
C TRP A 357 -23.44 4.08 6.29
N GLN A 358 -24.30 4.16 7.31
CA GLN A 358 -25.10 5.34 7.61
C GLN A 358 -25.04 5.72 9.10
N GLY A 359 -24.81 7.01 9.36
CA GLY A 359 -24.77 7.63 10.67
C GLY A 359 -26.09 7.48 11.44
N ARG A 360 -25.99 7.26 12.76
CA ARG A 360 -27.11 7.20 13.70
C ARG A 360 -26.72 7.83 15.04
N ARG A 361 -27.59 8.66 15.63
CA ARG A 361 -27.36 9.36 16.92
C ARG A 361 -26.94 8.43 18.06
N SER A 362 -27.51 7.22 18.10
CA SER A 362 -27.22 6.18 19.10
C SER A 362 -25.82 5.55 18.96
N ARG A 363 -25.03 5.92 17.95
CA ARG A 363 -23.78 5.27 17.53
C ARG A 363 -23.92 3.78 17.15
N LEU A 364 -25.16 3.26 17.11
CA LEU A 364 -25.52 2.01 16.46
C LEU A 364 -25.79 2.28 14.98
N HIS A 365 -24.70 2.46 14.23
CA HIS A 365 -24.71 2.76 12.81
C HIS A 365 -25.33 1.63 12.00
N ASP A 366 -26.06 2.00 10.95
CA ASP A 366 -26.58 1.01 10.01
C ASP A 366 -25.50 0.67 8.99
N ARG A 367 -25.06 -0.59 8.97
CA ARG A 367 -24.02 -1.11 8.08
C ARG A 367 -24.55 -2.28 7.28
N PHE A 368 -24.56 -2.17 5.96
CA PHE A 368 -24.91 -3.26 5.05
C PHE A 368 -23.75 -3.57 4.12
N ARG A 369 -23.27 -4.81 4.12
CA ARG A 369 -22.19 -5.27 3.24
C ARG A 369 -22.71 -6.29 2.24
N TYR A 370 -22.46 -6.01 0.97
CA TYR A 370 -22.54 -6.99 -0.11
C TYR A 370 -21.20 -7.71 -0.22
N VAL A 371 -21.22 -9.02 -0.36
CA VAL A 371 -20.04 -9.86 -0.62
C VAL A 371 -20.33 -10.71 -1.86
N ARG A 372 -19.41 -10.76 -2.82
CA ARG A 372 -19.56 -11.59 -4.01
C ARG A 372 -19.47 -13.07 -3.62
N VAL A 373 -20.34 -13.91 -4.19
CA VAL A 373 -20.41 -15.35 -3.87
C VAL A 373 -20.33 -16.26 -5.11
N GLY A 374 -20.02 -15.68 -6.27
CA GLY A 374 -19.93 -16.36 -7.56
C GLY A 374 -20.63 -15.57 -8.65
N GLU A 375 -21.13 -16.28 -9.65
CA GLU A 375 -21.89 -15.74 -10.76
C GLU A 375 -23.34 -16.27 -10.73
N ASP A 376 -24.25 -15.56 -11.38
CA ASP A 376 -25.65 -15.96 -11.56
C ASP A 376 -25.84 -16.72 -12.89
N GLY A 377 -27.10 -17.10 -13.19
CA GLY A 377 -27.44 -17.87 -14.39
C GLY A 377 -27.31 -17.10 -15.71
N GLU A 378 -27.05 -15.78 -15.66
CA GLU A 378 -26.87 -14.90 -16.81
C GLU A 378 -25.41 -14.42 -16.96
N GLY A 379 -24.50 -14.89 -16.09
CA GLY A 379 -23.08 -14.50 -16.06
C GLY A 379 -22.79 -13.21 -15.29
N GLY A 380 -23.77 -12.65 -14.58
CA GLY A 380 -23.60 -11.50 -13.69
C GLY A 380 -23.04 -11.89 -12.32
N PRO A 381 -22.44 -10.95 -11.55
CA PRO A 381 -21.94 -11.24 -10.21
C PRO A 381 -23.08 -11.47 -9.21
N LYS A 382 -23.07 -12.64 -8.55
CA LYS A 382 -24.05 -12.98 -7.52
C LYS A 382 -23.61 -12.46 -6.15
N TRP A 383 -24.51 -11.78 -5.45
CA TRP A 383 -24.22 -11.09 -4.18
C TRP A 383 -24.92 -11.72 -2.97
N LYS A 384 -24.22 -11.71 -1.83
CA LYS A 384 -24.77 -11.98 -0.50
C LYS A 384 -24.79 -10.70 0.31
N LEU A 385 -25.97 -10.27 0.74
CA LEU A 385 -26.17 -9.11 1.61
C LEU A 385 -26.07 -9.50 3.09
N GLN A 386 -25.37 -8.72 3.89
CA GLN A 386 -25.19 -8.91 5.34
C GLN A 386 -25.37 -7.58 6.07
N ARG A 387 -26.01 -7.57 7.25
CA ARG A 387 -25.95 -6.45 8.18
C ARG A 387 -24.76 -6.64 9.13
N LEU A 388 -23.92 -5.62 9.29
CA LEU A 388 -22.77 -5.68 10.20
C LEU A 388 -23.07 -4.95 11.52
N PRO A 389 -22.54 -5.43 12.66
CA PRO A 389 -22.60 -4.71 13.93
C PRO A 389 -21.70 -3.46 13.95
N ARG A 390 -21.81 -2.65 15.02
CA ARG A 390 -21.04 -1.40 15.25
C ARG A 390 -19.52 -1.59 15.16
N THR A 391 -19.04 -2.80 15.44
CA THR A 391 -17.62 -3.18 15.43
C THR A 391 -17.53 -4.55 14.79
N ASP A 392 -16.50 -4.80 13.99
CA ASP A 392 -16.19 -6.15 13.50
C ASP A 392 -15.63 -6.99 14.67
N ILE A 393 -16.52 -7.36 15.60
CA ILE A 393 -16.23 -8.41 16.58
C ILE A 393 -15.94 -9.66 15.77
N ILE A 394 -14.73 -10.20 15.92
CA ILE A 394 -14.25 -11.37 15.20
C ILE A 394 -14.97 -12.61 15.73
N THR A 395 -16.24 -12.77 15.37
CA THR A 395 -16.90 -14.07 15.33
C THR A 395 -16.40 -14.75 14.06
N GLY A 396 -15.49 -15.72 14.21
CA GLY A 396 -14.83 -16.43 13.12
C GLY A 396 -15.77 -17.31 12.27
N GLN A 397 -16.69 -16.69 11.53
CA GLN A 397 -17.51 -17.34 10.53
C GLN A 397 -16.90 -17.11 9.14
N SER A 398 -15.88 -17.92 8.82
CA SER A 398 -15.62 -18.28 7.43
C SER A 398 -16.90 -18.85 6.82
N ALA A 399 -17.17 -18.55 5.55
CA ALA A 399 -18.42 -18.92 4.92
C ALA A 399 -18.58 -20.45 4.83
N ALA A 400 -19.62 -20.98 5.47
CA ALA A 400 -19.96 -22.39 5.37
C ALA A 400 -20.42 -22.73 3.94
N MET A 401 -19.56 -23.41 3.19
CA MET A 401 -19.97 -24.23 2.05
C MET A 401 -20.61 -25.52 2.60
N SER A 402 -21.51 -26.13 1.82
CA SER A 402 -22.39 -27.23 2.22
C SER A 402 -21.72 -28.39 2.98
N THR A 403 -22.29 -28.76 4.14
CA THR A 403 -22.01 -30.03 4.84
C THR A 403 -22.53 -31.23 4.05
N PRO A 404 -21.91 -32.41 4.17
CA PRO A 404 -22.44 -33.34 5.18
C PRO A 404 -21.37 -34.09 6.02
N SER A 405 -21.86 -34.73 7.08
CA SER A 405 -21.19 -35.66 8.01
C SER A 405 -20.33 -35.06 9.14
N SER A 406 -20.79 -35.35 10.37
CA SER A 406 -20.06 -35.53 11.64
C SER A 406 -18.86 -34.63 11.99
N PRO A 407 -18.94 -33.79 13.04
CA PRO A 407 -17.78 -33.03 13.50
C PRO A 407 -16.73 -33.97 14.13
N PRO A 408 -15.48 -34.01 13.63
CA PRO A 408 -14.37 -34.53 14.42
C PRO A 408 -14.08 -33.59 15.60
N LYS A 409 -13.57 -34.13 16.71
CA LYS A 409 -13.16 -33.33 17.87
C LYS A 409 -12.14 -32.26 17.44
N PRO A 410 -12.16 -31.05 18.05
CA PRO A 410 -11.21 -30.00 17.69
C PRO A 410 -9.78 -30.45 18.01
N GLN A 411 -9.02 -30.78 16.96
CA GLN A 411 -7.57 -30.89 17.06
C GLN A 411 -7.02 -29.46 17.14
N SER A 412 -6.30 -29.17 18.23
CA SER A 412 -5.55 -27.93 18.38
C SER A 412 -4.39 -27.90 17.38
N SER A 413 -4.58 -27.28 16.22
CA SER A 413 -3.50 -27.02 15.28
C SER A 413 -2.55 -25.98 15.89
N THR A 414 -1.44 -26.44 16.45
CA THR A 414 -0.35 -25.57 16.89
C THR A 414 0.16 -24.76 15.70
N SER A 415 0.16 -23.43 15.83
CA SER A 415 0.52 -22.53 14.75
C SER A 415 1.94 -22.80 14.23
N PRO A 416 2.20 -22.83 12.90
CA PRO A 416 3.49 -23.20 12.34
C PRO A 416 4.69 -22.40 12.88
N TRP A 417 4.52 -21.11 13.20
CA TRP A 417 5.60 -20.29 13.77
C TRP A 417 6.02 -20.75 15.18
N ILE A 418 5.10 -21.32 15.97
CA ILE A 418 5.39 -21.83 17.32
C ILE A 418 6.33 -23.03 17.20
N ILE A 419 6.05 -23.94 16.25
CA ILE A 419 6.90 -25.09 15.99
C ILE A 419 8.30 -24.63 15.55
N LEU A 420 8.39 -23.69 14.60
CA LEU A 420 9.68 -23.14 14.14
C LEU A 420 10.48 -22.46 15.28
N ALA A 421 9.82 -21.69 16.15
CA ALA A 421 10.45 -21.03 17.30
C ALA A 421 10.93 -22.04 18.35
N ILE A 422 10.11 -23.05 18.68
CA ILE A 422 10.49 -24.13 19.62
C ILE A 422 11.67 -24.92 19.07
N THR A 423 11.62 -25.33 17.79
CA THR A 423 12.70 -26.10 17.15
C THR A 423 14.00 -25.29 17.07
N SER A 424 13.94 -24.00 16.72
CA SER A 424 15.12 -23.12 16.75
C SER A 424 15.76 -23.08 18.14
N GLY A 425 14.96 -22.88 19.20
CA GLY A 425 15.45 -22.87 20.58
C GLY A 425 16.09 -24.21 20.99
N ALA A 426 15.54 -25.34 20.55
CA ALA A 426 16.13 -26.65 20.79
C ALA A 426 17.48 -26.83 20.08
N PHE A 427 17.65 -26.30 18.85
CA PHE A 427 18.95 -26.27 18.16
C PHE A 427 19.95 -25.32 18.84
N ALA A 428 19.49 -24.25 19.50
CA ALA A 428 20.34 -23.40 20.33
C ALA A 428 20.91 -24.15 21.56
N ALA A 429 20.09 -24.98 22.20
CA ALA A 429 20.53 -25.83 23.31
C ALA A 429 21.52 -26.91 22.84
N LEU A 430 21.23 -27.59 21.72
CA LEU A 430 22.14 -28.58 21.11
C LEU A 430 23.48 -27.97 20.70
N ASN A 431 23.48 -26.74 20.16
CA ASN A 431 24.70 -25.99 19.88
C ASN A 431 25.59 -25.83 21.15
N GLY A 432 24.98 -25.52 22.31
CA GLY A 432 25.67 -25.48 23.60
C GLY A 432 26.25 -26.82 24.04
N VAL A 433 25.50 -27.92 23.87
CA VAL A 433 25.97 -29.29 24.17
C VAL A 433 27.18 -29.65 23.31
N PHE A 434 27.12 -29.43 21.99
CA PHE A 434 28.23 -29.73 21.11
C PHE A 434 29.46 -28.84 21.36
N ALA A 435 29.29 -27.57 21.73
CA ALA A 435 30.40 -26.71 22.14
C ALA A 435 31.12 -27.26 23.40
N LYS A 436 30.36 -27.71 24.40
CA LYS A 436 30.91 -28.35 25.61
C LYS A 436 31.61 -29.68 25.25
N LEU A 437 30.99 -30.53 24.43
CA LEU A 437 31.60 -31.76 23.91
C LEU A 437 32.79 -31.55 22.94
N THR A 438 33.11 -30.33 22.52
CA THR A 438 34.36 -30.04 21.80
C THR A 438 35.51 -29.70 22.75
N THR A 439 35.19 -29.18 23.95
CA THR A 439 36.17 -28.53 24.86
C THR A 439 36.40 -29.26 26.19
N ASP A 440 35.46 -30.08 26.64
CA ASP A 440 35.47 -30.72 27.96
C ASP A 440 36.17 -32.10 27.98
N ASN A 441 36.54 -32.59 29.16
CA ASN A 441 37.16 -33.90 29.37
C ASN A 441 36.14 -35.06 29.21
N HIS A 442 34.84 -34.76 29.29
CA HIS A 442 33.77 -35.73 29.02
C HIS A 442 33.82 -36.30 27.58
N THR A 443 34.43 -35.58 26.64
CA THR A 443 34.59 -36.03 25.24
C THR A 443 35.46 -37.27 25.12
N THR A 444 36.46 -37.43 25.98
CA THR A 444 37.32 -38.62 25.99
C THR A 444 36.53 -39.87 26.38
N ALA A 445 35.69 -39.78 27.41
CA ALA A 445 34.81 -40.89 27.83
C ALA A 445 33.73 -41.22 26.78
N PHE A 446 33.17 -40.20 26.12
CA PHE A 446 32.23 -40.39 25.01
C PHE A 446 32.90 -41.03 23.77
N ALA A 447 34.12 -40.59 23.42
CA ALA A 447 34.89 -41.16 22.34
C ALA A 447 35.31 -42.62 22.61
N GLN A 448 35.66 -42.96 23.85
CA GLN A 448 35.91 -44.34 24.28
C GLN A 448 34.65 -45.20 24.18
N SER A 449 33.49 -44.67 24.56
CA SER A 449 32.20 -45.36 24.44
C SER A 449 31.83 -45.62 22.97
N LEU A 450 32.08 -44.65 22.08
CA LEU A 450 31.92 -44.84 20.63
C LEU A 450 32.91 -45.86 20.07
N ALA A 451 34.19 -45.79 20.45
CA ALA A 451 35.21 -46.72 19.99
C ALA A 451 34.84 -48.16 20.36
N HIS A 452 34.39 -48.39 21.60
CA HIS A 452 33.89 -49.70 22.04
C HIS A 452 32.63 -50.15 21.28
N LEU A 453 31.71 -49.24 20.96
CA LEU A 453 30.50 -49.55 20.18
C LEU A 453 30.81 -50.00 18.74
N PHE A 454 31.87 -49.45 18.13
CA PHE A 454 32.31 -49.78 16.77
C PHE A 454 33.48 -50.79 16.72
N GLY A 455 33.90 -51.36 17.86
CA GLY A 455 34.98 -52.35 17.93
C GLY A 455 36.38 -51.81 17.60
N LEU A 456 36.60 -50.50 17.80
CA LEU A 456 37.85 -49.81 17.50
C LEU A 456 38.71 -49.66 18.77
N GLU A 457 40.03 -49.78 18.62
CA GLU A 457 40.97 -49.48 19.71
C GLU A 457 40.99 -47.97 20.01
N SER A 458 40.80 -47.60 21.28
CA SER A 458 40.79 -46.21 21.73
C SER A 458 42.15 -45.54 21.49
N SER A 459 42.20 -44.60 20.54
CA SER A 459 43.40 -43.84 20.19
C SER A 459 43.15 -42.33 20.19
N PRO A 460 44.20 -41.49 20.37
CA PRO A 460 44.07 -40.03 20.31
C PRO A 460 43.51 -39.52 18.97
N VAL A 461 43.67 -40.29 17.90
CA VAL A 461 43.13 -39.99 16.56
C VAL A 461 41.60 -40.09 16.57
N ILE A 462 41.03 -41.10 17.22
CA ILE A 462 39.56 -41.24 17.34
C ILE A 462 38.98 -40.09 18.16
N GLU A 463 39.63 -39.70 19.26
CA GLU A 463 39.19 -38.56 20.07
C GLU A 463 39.20 -37.24 19.26
N MET A 464 40.25 -37.01 18.46
CA MET A 464 40.34 -35.85 17.56
C MET A 464 39.24 -35.87 16.49
N ILE A 465 38.91 -37.04 15.92
CA ILE A 465 37.80 -37.21 14.98
C ILE A 465 36.46 -36.89 15.66
N VAL A 466 36.22 -37.38 16.88
CA VAL A 466 34.99 -37.10 17.65
C VAL A 466 34.87 -35.61 17.99
N ARG A 467 35.95 -34.96 18.42
CA ARG A 467 35.99 -33.50 18.66
C ARG A 467 35.69 -32.71 17.38
N GLY A 468 36.27 -33.11 16.25
CA GLY A 468 36.02 -32.52 14.93
C GLY A 468 34.57 -32.69 14.47
N ALA A 469 33.96 -33.86 14.70
CA ALA A 469 32.55 -34.11 14.41
C ALA A 469 31.63 -33.25 15.31
N CYS A 470 31.94 -33.13 16.61
CA CYS A 470 31.20 -32.23 17.51
C CYS A 470 31.29 -30.76 17.08
N LEU A 471 32.47 -30.30 16.63
CA LEU A 471 32.65 -28.96 16.09
C LEU A 471 31.83 -28.74 14.81
N GLY A 472 31.80 -29.71 13.90
CA GLY A 472 30.95 -29.66 12.70
C GLY A 472 29.46 -29.61 13.03
N LEU A 473 29.02 -30.40 14.02
CA LEU A 473 27.63 -30.39 14.50
C LEU A 473 27.27 -29.09 15.22
N ASN A 474 28.19 -28.47 15.96
CA ASN A 474 28.01 -27.14 16.55
C ASN A 474 27.73 -26.09 15.46
N VAL A 475 28.60 -25.98 14.45
CA VAL A 475 28.42 -25.05 13.32
C VAL A 475 27.10 -25.30 12.59
N LEU A 476 26.77 -26.58 12.31
CA LEU A 476 25.51 -26.95 11.65
C LEU A 476 24.28 -26.57 12.48
N CYS A 477 24.29 -26.81 13.80
CA CYS A 477 23.20 -26.43 14.69
C CYS A 477 23.00 -24.91 14.72
N ASN A 478 24.08 -24.13 14.65
CA ASN A 478 24.02 -22.66 14.60
C ASN A 478 23.35 -22.15 13.31
N VAL A 479 23.74 -22.71 12.15
CA VAL A 479 23.10 -22.39 10.85
C VAL A 479 21.61 -22.75 10.85
N ILE A 480 21.25 -23.94 11.35
CA ILE A 480 19.85 -24.39 11.44
C ILE A 480 19.05 -23.51 12.41
N MET A 481 19.60 -23.19 13.58
CA MET A 481 18.99 -22.30 14.57
C MET A 481 18.62 -20.95 13.94
N TRP A 482 19.59 -20.29 13.29
CA TRP A 482 19.40 -18.97 12.68
C TRP A 482 18.37 -18.99 11.53
N ALA A 483 18.41 -20.03 10.67
CA ALA A 483 17.45 -20.19 9.59
C ALA A 483 16.02 -20.43 10.11
N LEU A 484 15.85 -21.27 11.13
CA LEU A 484 14.55 -21.52 11.77
C LEU A 484 14.03 -20.29 12.52
N PHE A 485 14.90 -19.56 13.23
CA PHE A 485 14.52 -18.35 13.96
C PHE A 485 14.04 -17.25 13.00
N THR A 486 14.78 -17.02 11.92
CA THR A 486 14.42 -16.05 10.88
C THR A 486 13.07 -16.40 10.23
N ARG A 487 12.82 -17.68 9.96
CA ARG A 487 11.51 -18.15 9.46
C ARG A 487 10.39 -18.07 10.50
N ALA A 488 10.70 -18.22 11.79
CA ALA A 488 9.72 -18.02 12.86
C ALA A 488 9.35 -16.54 12.99
N LEU A 489 10.31 -15.62 12.83
CA LEU A 489 10.08 -14.18 12.86
C LEU A 489 9.18 -13.69 11.71
N THR A 490 9.33 -14.24 10.50
CA THR A 490 8.50 -13.86 9.35
C THR A 490 7.11 -14.51 9.36
N ALA A 491 6.95 -15.67 10.01
CA ALA A 491 5.65 -16.34 10.16
C ALA A 491 4.90 -15.99 11.46
N GLY A 492 5.56 -15.30 12.40
CA GLY A 492 5.03 -14.99 13.71
C GLY A 492 4.21 -13.70 13.76
N PRO A 493 3.22 -13.60 14.67
CA PRO A 493 2.36 -12.42 14.80
C PRO A 493 3.04 -11.25 15.54
N SER A 494 4.19 -11.48 16.18
CA SER A 494 4.97 -10.48 16.93
C SER A 494 6.40 -11.00 17.13
N THR A 495 7.40 -10.15 16.87
CA THR A 495 8.82 -10.40 17.17
C THR A 495 9.04 -10.78 18.63
N THR A 496 8.30 -10.15 19.54
CA THR A 496 8.36 -10.42 20.98
C THR A 496 7.90 -11.84 21.29
N LYS A 497 6.76 -12.27 20.74
CA LYS A 497 6.18 -13.61 20.97
C LYS A 497 7.06 -14.73 20.41
N VAL A 498 7.68 -14.51 19.25
CA VAL A 498 8.66 -15.44 18.66
C VAL A 498 9.92 -15.54 19.52
N SER A 499 10.51 -14.40 19.89
CA SER A 499 11.72 -14.33 20.71
C SER A 499 11.52 -14.99 22.07
N ILE A 500 10.39 -14.72 22.74
CA ILE A 500 10.00 -15.35 24.00
C ILE A 500 9.91 -16.87 23.86
N THR A 501 9.20 -17.36 22.84
CA THR A 501 8.98 -18.79 22.63
C THR A 501 10.30 -19.53 22.35
N ASN A 502 11.16 -18.92 21.52
CA ASN A 502 12.49 -19.43 21.20
C ASN A 502 13.39 -19.50 22.44
N THR A 503 13.46 -18.41 23.22
CA THR A 503 14.28 -18.34 24.44
C THR A 503 13.80 -19.33 25.49
N ALA A 504 12.49 -19.45 25.73
CA ALA A 504 11.93 -20.42 26.66
C ALA A 504 12.25 -21.87 26.25
N SER A 505 12.14 -22.20 24.96
CA SER A 505 12.53 -23.51 24.43
C SER A 505 14.02 -23.79 24.66
N ASN A 506 14.90 -22.82 24.35
CA ASN A 506 16.34 -22.94 24.56
C ASN A 506 16.70 -23.19 26.03
N PHE A 507 16.15 -22.41 26.97
CA PHE A 507 16.42 -22.61 28.41
C PHE A 507 15.96 -23.99 28.90
N LEU A 508 14.76 -24.44 28.52
CA LEU A 508 14.23 -25.74 28.94
C LEU A 508 15.02 -26.90 28.32
N ALA A 509 15.31 -26.83 27.01
CA ALA A 509 16.09 -27.84 26.33
C ALA A 509 17.53 -27.91 26.85
N THR A 510 18.15 -26.77 27.15
CA THR A 510 19.51 -26.72 27.74
C THR A 510 19.55 -27.41 29.11
N ALA A 511 18.54 -27.19 29.96
CA ALA A 511 18.48 -27.86 31.27
C ALA A 511 18.25 -29.38 31.15
N LEU A 512 17.34 -29.80 30.27
CA LEU A 512 17.08 -31.22 30.01
C LEU A 512 18.33 -31.92 29.44
N LEU A 513 19.01 -31.30 28.47
CA LEU A 513 20.24 -31.82 27.90
C LEU A 513 21.40 -31.80 28.91
N GLY A 514 21.49 -30.78 29.78
CA GLY A 514 22.45 -30.73 30.89
C GLY A 514 22.30 -31.93 31.85
N MET A 515 21.06 -32.21 32.27
CA MET A 515 20.74 -33.37 33.10
C MET A 515 21.00 -34.70 32.39
N ILE A 516 20.62 -34.84 31.12
CA ILE A 516 20.72 -36.12 30.38
C ILE A 516 22.14 -36.43 29.92
N VAL A 517 22.87 -35.44 29.38
CA VAL A 517 24.18 -35.63 28.74
C VAL A 517 25.33 -35.52 29.74
N PHE A 518 25.22 -34.60 30.71
CA PHE A 518 26.30 -34.32 31.67
C PHE A 518 25.97 -34.70 33.11
N SER A 519 24.77 -35.28 33.37
CA SER A 519 24.30 -35.63 34.73
C SER A 519 24.32 -34.46 35.73
N GLU A 520 24.12 -33.23 35.23
CA GLU A 520 24.17 -32.02 36.03
C GLU A 520 22.97 -31.92 36.99
N ALA A 521 23.23 -31.74 38.29
CA ALA A 521 22.19 -31.61 39.30
C ALA A 521 21.59 -30.18 39.31
N VAL A 522 20.36 -30.05 38.82
CA VAL A 522 19.66 -28.76 38.72
C VAL A 522 18.98 -28.41 40.06
N GLY A 523 19.63 -27.52 40.84
CA GLY A 523 19.16 -27.16 42.18
C GLY A 523 17.81 -26.45 42.23
N GLY A 524 17.11 -26.52 43.37
CA GLY A 524 15.73 -26.00 43.53
C GLY A 524 15.55 -24.51 43.18
N LEU A 525 16.60 -23.68 43.39
CA LEU A 525 16.58 -22.26 43.03
C LEU A 525 16.49 -22.01 41.51
N TRP A 526 16.98 -22.95 40.70
CA TRP A 526 16.91 -22.89 39.24
C TRP A 526 15.46 -23.01 38.75
N TRP A 527 14.67 -23.90 39.36
CA TRP A 527 13.24 -24.06 39.04
C TRP A 527 12.42 -22.81 39.38
N VAL A 528 12.79 -22.10 40.46
CA VAL A 528 12.21 -20.78 40.79
C VAL A 528 12.55 -19.76 39.70
N GLY A 529 13.80 -19.68 39.26
CA GLY A 529 14.23 -18.81 38.16
C GLY A 529 13.52 -19.11 36.83
N ALA A 530 13.39 -20.39 36.48
CA ALA A 530 12.66 -20.84 35.29
C ALA A 530 11.16 -20.48 35.38
N GLY A 531 10.54 -20.65 36.55
CA GLY A 531 9.16 -20.22 36.81
C GLY A 531 8.97 -18.71 36.68
N MET A 532 9.91 -17.91 37.19
CA MET A 532 9.88 -16.45 37.06
C MET A 532 10.05 -15.98 35.61
N MET A 533 10.94 -16.61 34.82
CA MET A 533 11.05 -16.33 33.38
C MET A 533 9.75 -16.70 32.66
N GLY A 534 9.19 -17.90 32.91
CA GLY A 534 7.92 -18.32 32.32
C GLY A 534 6.77 -17.36 32.63
N ALA A 535 6.67 -16.91 33.88
CA ALA A 535 5.69 -15.90 34.29
C ALA A 535 5.91 -14.55 33.57
N GLY A 536 7.16 -14.07 33.48
CA GLY A 536 7.49 -12.84 32.73
C GLY A 536 7.13 -12.93 31.24
N CYS A 537 7.38 -14.08 30.61
CA CYS A 537 7.01 -14.36 29.23
C CYS A 537 5.49 -14.31 29.01
N ILE A 538 4.70 -14.86 29.94
CA ILE A 538 3.23 -14.78 29.90
C ILE A 538 2.76 -13.32 30.09
N LEU A 539 3.34 -12.59 31.04
CA LEU A 539 2.95 -11.23 31.39
C LEU A 539 3.20 -10.24 30.23
N VAL A 540 4.35 -10.38 29.54
CA VAL A 540 4.63 -9.64 28.30
C VAL A 540 3.69 -10.05 27.17
N GLY A 541 3.41 -11.35 27.01
CA GLY A 541 2.49 -11.87 26.00
C GLY A 541 1.05 -11.39 26.15
N MET A 542 0.58 -11.19 27.40
CA MET A 542 -0.74 -10.63 27.72
C MET A 542 -0.82 -9.13 27.43
N ARG A 543 0.26 -8.37 27.62
CA ARG A 543 0.30 -6.92 27.36
C ARG A 543 0.20 -6.56 25.88
N GLU A 544 0.54 -7.47 24.97
CA GLU A 544 0.33 -7.32 23.52
C GLU A 544 -1.06 -7.82 23.05
N GLY A 545 -1.98 -8.11 23.98
CA GLY A 545 -3.35 -8.58 23.69
C GLY A 545 -4.46 -7.67 24.22
N ALA A 546 -4.10 -6.53 24.80
CA ALA A 546 -4.98 -5.47 25.31
C ALA A 546 -4.59 -4.13 24.64
#